data_AF-A0A518ELT0-F1
#
_entry.id   AF-A0A518ELT0-F1
#
_cell.length_a   1.000
_cell.length_b   1.000
_cell.length_c   1.000
_cell.angle_alpha   90.00
_cell.angle_beta   90.00
_cell.angle_gamma   90.00
#
_symmetry.space_group_name_H-M   'P 1'
#
loop_
_entity.id
_entity.type
_entity.pdbx_description
1 polymer ?
#
loop_
_entity_poly.entity_id
_entity_poly.type
_entity_poly.pdbx_seq_one_letter_code
_entity_poly.pdbx_strand_id
1 'polypeptide(L)'
;MGSAKITSDFESYTLRRVGVLPFSEINKDPMAAHEVGAIETSFHSEFAAATPYDLVPLRAQDLAELLPPDPFREGWYAPATLRTLRERFRLDAILVGTITSRRVVVPQVLGVQLDLVSCETGQTIWSADLQLDASSEETREAIDSWAHGQLGEEHGAKMTLLSPKKFASFAAYQMARLL
;
A
#
# COMPACT_ATOMS: atom_id res chain seq x y z
N MET A 1 -5.14 -14.39 -1.89
CA MET A 1 -4.46 -14.05 -3.16
C MET A 1 -4.73 -12.59 -3.53
N GLY A 2 -3.77 -11.93 -4.19
CA GLY A 2 -3.93 -10.54 -4.67
C GLY A 2 -4.12 -10.45 -6.18
N SER A 3 -4.73 -9.37 -6.65
CA SER A 3 -4.97 -9.09 -8.05
C SER A 3 -4.58 -7.65 -8.38
N ALA A 4 -4.23 -7.37 -9.63
CA ALA A 4 -3.90 -6.02 -10.08
C ALA A 4 -4.52 -5.73 -11.45
N LYS A 5 -4.84 -4.45 -11.66
CA LYS A 5 -5.39 -3.89 -12.90
C LYS A 5 -4.52 -2.72 -13.32
N ILE A 6 -4.08 -2.76 -14.57
CA ILE A 6 -3.26 -1.72 -15.21
C ILE A 6 -4.10 -1.10 -16.33
N THR A 7 -4.07 0.23 -16.48
CA THR A 7 -4.68 0.88 -17.64
C THR A 7 -3.89 0.57 -18.91
N SER A 8 -4.55 0.44 -20.06
CA SER A 8 -3.90 0.04 -21.32
C SER A 8 -2.84 1.04 -21.82
N ASP A 9 -2.88 2.28 -21.35
CA ASP A 9 -1.97 3.37 -21.70
C ASP A 9 -0.94 3.67 -20.60
N PHE A 10 -0.73 2.75 -19.64
CA PHE A 10 0.18 2.94 -18.51
C PHE A 10 1.60 3.37 -18.92
N GLU A 11 2.14 2.81 -20.00
CA GLU A 11 3.49 3.13 -20.51
C GLU A 11 3.62 4.57 -21.04
N SER A 12 2.50 5.25 -21.32
CA SER A 12 2.51 6.65 -21.74
C SER A 12 2.75 7.63 -20.59
N TYR A 13 2.54 7.19 -19.34
CA TYR A 13 2.76 8.00 -18.16
C TYR A 13 4.24 8.00 -17.77
N THR A 14 4.84 9.19 -17.67
CA THR A 14 6.21 9.34 -17.17
C THR A 14 6.19 9.48 -15.65
N LEU A 15 6.36 8.37 -14.94
CA LEU A 15 6.40 8.34 -13.48
C LEU A 15 7.84 8.40 -12.98
N ARG A 16 8.20 9.46 -12.24
CA ARG A 16 9.51 9.59 -11.58
C ARG A 16 9.37 9.77 -10.08
N ARG A 17 8.44 10.62 -9.65
CA ARG A 17 8.23 10.94 -8.23
C ARG A 17 6.80 10.63 -7.82
N VAL A 18 6.63 9.68 -6.91
CA VAL A 18 5.31 9.20 -6.47
C VAL A 18 5.11 9.54 -5.01
N GLY A 19 4.04 10.28 -4.69
CA GLY A 19 3.69 10.59 -3.31
C GLY A 19 2.94 9.45 -2.67
N VAL A 20 3.38 8.94 -1.52
CA VAL A 20 2.67 7.90 -0.78
C VAL A 20 1.82 8.58 0.29
N LEU A 21 0.50 8.46 0.18
CA LEU A 21 -0.41 9.00 1.19
C LEU A 21 -0.47 8.09 2.42
N PRO A 22 -0.82 8.64 3.60
CA PRO A 22 -1.13 7.84 4.77
C PRO A 22 -2.24 6.86 4.46
N PHE A 23 -2.15 5.65 5.01
CA PHE A 23 -3.14 4.62 4.75
C PHE A 23 -4.45 4.99 5.46
N SER A 24 -5.55 4.82 4.73
CA SER A 24 -6.90 5.00 5.27
C SER A 24 -7.51 3.64 5.65
N GLU A 25 -8.57 3.67 6.46
CA GLU A 25 -9.25 2.46 6.94
C GLU A 25 -10.73 2.51 6.56
N ILE A 26 -11.27 1.37 6.08
CA ILE A 26 -12.72 1.26 5.76
C ILE A 26 -13.55 0.99 7.02
N ASN A 27 -12.95 0.36 8.03
CA ASN A 27 -13.67 -0.08 9.23
C ASN A 27 -13.95 1.07 10.20
N LYS A 28 -15.06 0.95 10.93
CA LYS A 28 -15.52 1.95 11.91
C LYS A 28 -14.70 1.97 13.20
N ASP A 29 -14.00 0.88 13.50
CA ASP A 29 -13.09 0.80 14.65
C ASP A 29 -11.70 1.23 14.20
N PRO A 30 -11.24 2.43 14.57
CA PRO A 30 -9.96 2.95 14.13
C PRO A 30 -8.83 2.11 14.73
N MET A 31 -7.90 1.68 13.89
CA MET A 31 -6.66 1.08 14.34
C MET A 31 -5.82 2.10 15.12
N ALA A 32 -4.96 1.59 16.01
CA ALA A 32 -4.03 2.46 16.68
C ALA A 32 -2.98 2.98 15.68
N ALA A 33 -2.65 4.28 15.74
CA ALA A 33 -1.77 4.93 14.77
C ALA A 33 -0.40 4.24 14.57
N HIS A 34 0.12 3.58 15.62
CA HIS A 34 1.38 2.83 15.54
C HIS A 34 1.27 1.55 14.69
N GLU A 35 0.08 0.94 14.60
CA GLU A 35 -0.17 -0.23 13.77
C GLU A 35 -0.22 0.15 12.29
N VAL A 36 -0.92 1.24 11.97
CA VAL A 36 -0.98 1.80 10.60
C VAL A 36 0.42 2.21 10.15
N GLY A 37 1.16 2.94 10.98
CA GLY A 37 2.53 3.35 10.66
C GLY A 37 3.49 2.16 10.43
N ALA A 38 3.29 1.03 11.10
CA ALA A 38 4.08 -0.18 10.86
C ALA A 38 3.77 -0.82 9.49
N ILE A 39 2.51 -0.76 9.05
CA ILE A 39 2.09 -1.19 7.71
C ILE A 39 2.69 -0.25 6.67
N GLU A 40 2.51 1.06 6.82
CA GLU A 40 3.07 2.09 5.93
C GLU A 40 4.58 1.95 5.75
N THR A 41 5.32 1.72 6.85
CA THR A 41 6.77 1.50 6.81
C THR A 41 7.13 0.27 5.98
N SER A 42 6.36 -0.82 6.13
CA SER A 42 6.60 -2.05 5.37
C SER A 42 6.32 -1.84 3.88
N PHE A 43 5.20 -1.20 3.54
CA PHE A 43 4.85 -0.88 2.16
C PHE A 43 5.86 0.07 1.51
N HIS A 44 6.25 1.13 2.20
CA HIS A 44 7.27 2.06 1.69
C HIS A 44 8.58 1.34 1.39
N SER A 45 9.06 0.48 2.30
CA SER A 45 10.32 -0.25 2.11
C SER A 45 10.28 -1.17 0.89
N GLU A 46 9.21 -1.95 0.74
CA GLU A 46 9.10 -2.93 -0.35
C GLU A 46 8.89 -2.23 -1.70
N PHE A 47 8.06 -1.18 -1.77
CA PHE A 47 7.85 -0.43 -3.02
C PHE A 47 9.09 0.36 -3.43
N ALA A 48 9.83 0.93 -2.48
CA ALA A 48 11.08 1.64 -2.79
C ALA A 48 12.16 0.68 -3.33
N ALA A 49 12.12 -0.60 -2.93
CA ALA A 49 13.03 -1.62 -3.43
C ALA A 49 12.58 -2.22 -4.79
N ALA A 50 11.27 -2.34 -5.01
CA ALA A 50 10.71 -2.99 -6.20
C ALA A 50 10.53 -2.06 -7.40
N THR A 51 10.39 -0.76 -7.16
CA THR A 51 10.04 0.21 -8.21
C THR A 51 11.19 1.20 -8.49
N PRO A 52 11.29 1.75 -9.72
CA PRO A 52 12.29 2.77 -10.04
C PRO A 52 11.89 4.19 -9.60
N TYR A 53 10.75 4.34 -8.90
CA TYR A 53 10.19 5.65 -8.55
C TYR A 53 10.82 6.21 -7.28
N ASP A 54 10.98 7.54 -7.22
CA ASP A 54 11.29 8.25 -6.00
C ASP A 54 10.01 8.39 -5.16
N LEU A 55 9.89 7.55 -4.13
CA LEU A 55 8.75 7.53 -3.22
C LEU A 55 8.87 8.63 -2.17
N VAL A 56 7.86 9.50 -2.13
CA VAL A 56 7.78 10.62 -1.18
C VAL A 56 6.68 10.33 -0.17
N PRO A 57 7.00 9.90 1.06
CA PRO A 57 5.97 9.72 2.09
C PRO A 57 5.39 11.08 2.47
N LEU A 58 4.08 11.24 2.29
CA LEU A 58 3.32 12.43 2.69
C LEU A 58 2.69 12.16 4.04
N ARG A 59 2.87 13.05 5.02
CA ARG A 59 2.29 12.86 6.36
C ARG A 59 0.95 13.56 6.47
N ALA A 60 0.08 13.09 7.36
CA ALA A 60 -1.20 13.71 7.64
C ALA A 60 -1.08 15.22 7.96
N GLN A 61 -0.02 15.62 8.68
CA GLN A 61 0.30 17.02 8.95
C GLN A 61 0.57 17.85 7.69
N ASP A 62 1.28 17.29 6.70
CA ASP A 62 1.63 18.00 5.47
C ASP A 62 0.38 18.19 4.60
N LEU A 63 -0.57 17.26 4.71
CA LEU A 63 -1.84 17.26 3.99
C LEU A 63 -2.89 18.15 4.67
N ALA A 64 -2.90 18.22 6.00
CA ALA A 64 -3.90 18.97 6.77
C ALA A 64 -3.85 20.49 6.50
N GLU A 65 -2.67 21.04 6.23
CA GLU A 65 -2.51 22.45 5.86
C GLU A 65 -2.87 22.73 4.40
N LEU A 66 -2.82 21.71 3.54
CA LEU A 66 -2.93 21.85 2.09
C LEU A 66 -4.31 21.46 1.54
N LEU A 67 -5.01 20.55 2.22
CA LEU A 67 -6.17 19.86 1.68
C LEU A 67 -7.39 20.01 2.58
N PRO A 68 -8.61 19.93 2.03
CA PRO A 68 -9.82 19.83 2.83
C PRO A 68 -9.80 18.54 3.68
N PRO A 69 -10.63 18.46 4.75
CA PRO A 69 -10.60 17.36 5.73
C PRO A 69 -10.81 15.94 5.15
N ASP A 70 -11.40 15.83 3.96
CA ASP A 70 -11.65 14.56 3.28
C ASP A 70 -11.49 14.69 1.75
N PRO A 71 -10.24 14.78 1.26
CA PRO A 71 -9.97 15.03 -0.15
C PRO A 71 -10.00 13.75 -1.02
N PHE A 72 -10.11 12.58 -0.39
CA PHE A 72 -9.81 11.27 -0.98
C PHE A 72 -10.89 10.23 -0.67
N ARG A 73 -12.15 10.66 -0.72
CA ARG A 73 -13.29 9.80 -0.40
C ARG A 73 -13.61 8.84 -1.55
N GLU A 74 -13.77 7.55 -1.24
CA GLU A 74 -14.33 6.56 -2.17
C GLU A 74 -13.61 6.49 -3.55
N GLY A 75 -12.28 6.64 -3.56
CA GLY A 75 -11.50 6.61 -4.81
C GLY A 75 -11.69 7.83 -5.71
N TRP A 76 -12.36 8.88 -5.22
CA TRP A 76 -12.45 10.18 -5.88
C TRP A 76 -11.37 11.12 -5.36
N TYR A 77 -10.48 11.51 -6.26
CA TYR A 77 -9.38 12.43 -5.98
C TYR A 77 -9.76 13.81 -6.49
N ALA A 78 -9.98 14.77 -5.59
CA ALA A 78 -10.34 16.12 -5.99
C ALA A 78 -9.24 16.71 -6.92
N PRO A 79 -9.56 17.18 -8.14
CA PRO A 79 -8.53 17.67 -9.08
C PRO A 79 -7.67 18.81 -8.52
N ALA A 80 -8.28 19.67 -7.70
CA ALA A 80 -7.56 20.76 -7.02
C ALA A 80 -6.52 20.23 -6.04
N THR A 81 -6.83 19.15 -5.31
CA THR A 81 -5.89 18.48 -4.39
C THR A 81 -4.69 17.90 -5.14
N LEU A 82 -4.95 17.16 -6.22
CA LEU A 82 -3.88 16.56 -7.04
C LEU A 82 -2.94 17.61 -7.62
N ARG A 83 -3.51 18.73 -8.09
CA ARG A 83 -2.73 19.87 -8.58
C ARG A 83 -1.84 20.45 -7.48
N THR A 84 -2.39 20.69 -6.28
CA THR A 84 -1.61 21.21 -5.15
C THR A 84 -0.45 20.28 -4.79
N LEU A 85 -0.70 18.96 -4.75
CA LEU A 85 0.33 17.96 -4.47
C LEU A 85 1.42 17.94 -5.55
N ARG A 86 1.02 17.99 -6.83
CA ARG A 86 1.95 18.10 -7.97
C ARG A 86 2.81 19.35 -7.87
N GLU A 87 2.23 20.52 -7.62
CA GLU A 87 2.96 21.78 -7.57
C GLU A 87 3.90 21.87 -6.37
N ARG A 88 3.43 21.46 -5.18
CA ARG A 88 4.18 21.59 -3.93
C ARG A 88 5.32 20.58 -3.79
N PHE A 89 5.06 19.33 -4.18
CA PHE A 89 5.97 18.20 -3.97
C PHE A 89 6.57 17.65 -5.27
N ARG A 90 6.20 18.24 -6.43
CA ARG A 90 6.66 17.83 -7.78
C ARG A 90 6.36 16.37 -8.08
N LEU A 91 5.15 15.93 -7.72
CA LEU A 91 4.70 14.55 -7.87
C LEU A 91 4.07 14.33 -9.25
N ASP A 92 4.42 13.19 -9.87
CA ASP A 92 3.83 12.72 -11.12
C ASP A 92 2.57 11.88 -10.86
N ALA A 93 2.57 11.15 -9.73
CA ALA A 93 1.44 10.37 -9.26
C ALA A 93 1.38 10.32 -7.73
N ILE A 94 0.25 9.86 -7.20
CA ILE A 94 0.09 9.48 -5.79
C ILE A 94 -0.27 8.01 -5.67
N LEU A 95 0.29 7.35 -4.66
CA LEU A 95 -0.08 6.01 -4.23
C LEU A 95 -0.97 6.13 -2.99
N VAL A 96 -2.17 5.58 -3.09
CA VAL A 96 -3.21 5.67 -2.07
C VAL A 96 -3.46 4.27 -1.53
N GLY A 97 -3.25 4.11 -0.22
CA GLY A 97 -3.46 2.84 0.46
C GLY A 97 -4.72 2.83 1.32
N THR A 98 -5.47 1.74 1.24
CA THR A 98 -6.67 1.51 2.05
C THR A 98 -6.60 0.14 2.71
N ILE A 99 -6.67 0.10 4.03
CA ILE A 99 -6.78 -1.13 4.81
C ILE A 99 -8.24 -1.55 4.80
N THR A 100 -8.53 -2.65 4.09
CA THR A 100 -9.89 -3.17 3.89
C THR A 100 -10.29 -4.19 4.95
N SER A 101 -9.31 -4.90 5.53
CA SER A 101 -9.55 -5.81 6.64
C SER A 101 -8.31 -5.95 7.53
N ARG A 102 -8.50 -6.11 8.85
CA ARG A 102 -7.39 -6.31 9.78
C ARG A 102 -7.77 -7.21 10.95
N ARG A 103 -6.91 -8.19 11.23
CA ARG A 103 -6.90 -8.96 12.48
C ARG A 103 -5.45 -9.29 12.86
N VAL A 104 -4.99 -8.77 14.00
CA VAL A 104 -3.61 -9.00 14.49
C VAL A 104 -3.50 -10.28 15.34
N VAL A 105 -4.61 -10.75 15.91
CA VAL A 105 -4.67 -11.99 16.68
C VAL A 105 -4.64 -13.18 15.73
N VAL A 106 -3.91 -14.23 16.10
CA VAL A 106 -3.79 -15.45 15.29
C VAL A 106 -5.15 -16.17 15.19
N PRO A 107 -5.59 -16.61 14.00
CA PRO A 107 -4.94 -16.43 12.69
C PRO A 107 -5.10 -15.00 12.15
N GLN A 108 -3.98 -14.40 11.76
CA GLN A 108 -3.92 -13.02 11.30
C GLN A 108 -4.64 -12.82 9.95
N VAL A 109 -5.20 -11.62 9.76
CA VAL A 109 -5.81 -11.18 8.50
C VAL A 109 -5.30 -9.79 8.16
N LEU A 110 -5.02 -9.58 6.88
CA LEU A 110 -4.70 -8.27 6.32
C LEU A 110 -5.26 -8.16 4.90
N GLY A 111 -6.15 -7.20 4.73
CA GLY A 111 -6.68 -6.76 3.45
C GLY A 111 -6.18 -5.37 3.13
N VAL A 112 -5.61 -5.18 1.94
CA VAL A 112 -5.11 -3.90 1.46
C VAL A 112 -5.54 -3.69 0.02
N GLN A 113 -5.98 -2.48 -0.28
CA GLN A 113 -6.14 -1.98 -1.64
C GLN A 113 -5.18 -0.82 -1.85
N LEU A 114 -4.51 -0.80 -3.00
CA LEU A 114 -3.64 0.27 -3.43
C LEU A 114 -4.11 0.82 -4.78
N ASP A 115 -4.11 2.15 -4.90
CA ASP A 115 -4.40 2.84 -6.14
C ASP A 115 -3.26 3.81 -6.47
N LEU A 116 -2.71 3.71 -7.67
CA LEU A 116 -1.75 4.67 -8.22
C LEU A 116 -2.49 5.61 -9.17
N VAL A 117 -2.47 6.89 -8.86
CA VAL A 117 -3.29 7.91 -9.50
C VAL A 117 -2.39 8.97 -10.11
N SER A 118 -2.56 9.24 -11.40
CA SER A 118 -1.83 10.31 -12.09
C SER A 118 -2.21 11.67 -11.51
N CYS A 119 -1.23 12.47 -11.11
CA CYS A 119 -1.47 13.85 -10.67
C CYS A 119 -1.80 14.78 -11.85
N GLU A 120 -1.55 14.35 -13.09
CA GLU A 120 -1.86 15.13 -14.29
C GLU A 120 -3.32 14.97 -14.71
N THR A 121 -3.81 13.73 -14.78
CA THR A 121 -5.16 13.43 -15.28
C THR A 121 -6.16 13.15 -14.16
N GLY A 122 -5.69 12.82 -12.96
CA GLY A 122 -6.51 12.34 -11.85
C GLY A 122 -7.06 10.92 -12.04
N GLN A 123 -6.63 10.20 -13.07
CA GLN A 123 -7.05 8.83 -13.33
C GLN A 123 -6.19 7.84 -12.55
N THR A 124 -6.84 6.79 -12.05
CA THR A 124 -6.15 5.61 -11.54
C THR A 124 -5.51 4.86 -12.71
N ILE A 125 -4.18 4.81 -12.72
CA ILE A 125 -3.38 4.17 -13.78
C ILE A 125 -2.96 2.75 -13.42
N TRP A 126 -2.91 2.44 -12.12
CA TRP A 126 -2.73 1.09 -11.60
C TRP A 126 -3.53 0.93 -10.31
N SER A 127 -4.11 -0.24 -10.10
CA SER A 127 -4.82 -0.59 -8.87
C SER A 127 -4.52 -2.03 -8.53
N ALA A 128 -4.34 -2.33 -7.24
CA ALA A 128 -4.17 -3.69 -6.77
C ALA A 128 -4.94 -3.92 -5.47
N ASP A 129 -5.47 -5.12 -5.33
CA ASP A 129 -6.11 -5.61 -4.12
C ASP A 129 -5.35 -6.84 -3.61
N LEU A 130 -5.27 -6.97 -2.29
CA LEU A 130 -4.67 -8.11 -1.64
C LEU A 130 -5.49 -8.48 -0.41
N GLN A 131 -5.88 -9.74 -0.33
CA GLN A 131 -6.47 -10.33 0.88
C GLN A 131 -5.62 -11.51 1.34
N LEU A 132 -5.10 -11.41 2.56
CA LEU A 132 -4.36 -12.47 3.23
C LEU A 132 -5.09 -12.92 4.49
N ASP A 133 -5.29 -14.23 4.62
CA ASP A 133 -5.84 -14.87 5.82
C ASP A 133 -4.94 -16.03 6.21
N ALA A 134 -4.26 -15.92 7.36
CA ALA A 134 -3.34 -16.92 7.87
C ALA A 134 -4.01 -18.28 8.21
N SER A 135 -5.35 -18.35 8.26
CA SER A 135 -6.07 -19.62 8.37
C SER A 135 -6.19 -20.36 7.04
N SER A 136 -6.06 -19.65 5.91
CA SER A 136 -6.08 -20.27 4.58
C SER A 136 -4.80 -21.06 4.31
N GLU A 137 -4.93 -22.22 3.66
CA GLU A 137 -3.80 -23.02 3.19
C GLU A 137 -2.98 -22.26 2.14
N GLU A 138 -3.63 -21.64 1.17
CA GLU A 138 -3.01 -20.84 0.11
C GLU A 138 -2.11 -19.72 0.66
N THR A 139 -2.57 -18.99 1.68
CA THR A 139 -1.77 -17.92 2.31
C THR A 139 -0.57 -18.52 3.05
N ARG A 140 -0.72 -19.68 3.70
CA ARG A 140 0.37 -20.34 4.42
C ARG A 140 1.43 -20.87 3.45
N GLU A 141 1.04 -21.48 2.34
CA GLU A 141 1.96 -21.94 1.28
C GLU A 141 2.72 -20.79 0.62
N ALA A 142 2.04 -19.67 0.36
CA ALA A 142 2.67 -18.48 -0.19
C ALA A 142 3.70 -17.87 0.78
N ILE A 143 3.38 -17.83 2.08
CA ILE A 143 4.31 -17.39 3.13
C ILE A 143 5.51 -18.33 3.24
N ASP A 144 5.29 -19.65 3.14
CA ASP A 144 6.36 -20.64 3.21
C ASP A 144 7.34 -20.47 2.06
N SER A 145 6.81 -20.38 0.83
CA SER A 145 7.60 -20.14 -0.38
C SER A 145 8.40 -18.84 -0.30
N TRP A 146 7.77 -17.76 0.17
CA TRP A 146 8.43 -16.48 0.36
C TRP A 146 9.51 -16.52 1.44
N ALA A 147 9.22 -17.11 2.60
CA ALA A 147 10.15 -17.19 3.71
C ALA A 147 11.40 -18.00 3.33
N HIS A 148 11.23 -19.09 2.58
CA HIS A 148 12.35 -19.88 2.08
C HIS A 148 13.25 -19.06 1.14
N GLY A 149 12.66 -18.28 0.24
CA GLY A 149 13.41 -17.47 -0.73
C GLY A 149 14.02 -16.18 -0.18
N GLN A 150 13.36 -15.51 0.76
CA GLN A 150 13.73 -14.17 1.24
C GLN A 150 14.40 -14.15 2.61
N LEU A 151 14.02 -15.07 3.51
CA LEU A 151 14.55 -15.10 4.88
C LEU A 151 15.64 -16.16 5.04
N GLY A 152 15.61 -17.24 4.25
CA GLY A 152 16.59 -18.35 4.35
C GLY A 152 16.55 -19.08 5.70
N GLU A 153 15.54 -18.82 6.53
CA GLU A 153 15.41 -19.35 7.88
C GLU A 153 14.37 -20.48 7.92
N GLU A 154 14.73 -21.62 8.53
CA GLU A 154 13.84 -22.79 8.72
C GLU A 154 12.52 -22.43 9.44
N HIS A 155 12.53 -21.40 10.28
CA HIS A 155 11.38 -20.93 11.05
C HIS A 155 10.75 -19.64 10.53
N GLY A 156 11.23 -19.09 9.40
CA GLY A 156 10.82 -17.78 8.88
C GLY A 156 9.32 -17.70 8.58
N ALA A 157 8.74 -18.77 8.03
CA ALA A 157 7.31 -18.86 7.74
C ALA A 157 6.47 -18.81 9.03
N LYS A 158 6.84 -19.60 10.04
CA LYS A 158 6.17 -19.63 11.35
C LYS A 158 6.25 -18.29 12.06
N MET A 159 7.41 -17.62 12.04
CA MET A 159 7.56 -16.29 12.62
C MET A 159 6.65 -15.25 11.93
N THR A 160 6.47 -15.39 10.62
CA THR A 160 5.62 -14.48 9.82
C THR A 160 4.15 -14.64 10.14
N LEU A 161 3.68 -15.88 10.33
CA LEU A 161 2.31 -16.16 10.77
C LEU A 161 1.99 -15.64 12.18
N LEU A 162 3.00 -15.45 13.03
CA LEU A 162 2.85 -14.99 14.41
C LEU A 162 3.11 -13.48 14.60
N SER A 163 3.88 -12.85 13.72
CA SER A 163 4.27 -11.45 13.86
C SER A 163 3.47 -10.55 12.92
N PRO A 164 2.66 -9.60 13.45
CA PRO A 164 1.93 -8.62 12.64
C PRO A 164 2.80 -7.79 11.73
N LYS A 165 4.03 -7.48 12.16
CA LYS A 165 5.00 -6.74 11.36
C LYS A 165 5.48 -7.57 10.17
N LYS A 166 5.95 -8.80 10.40
CA LYS A 166 6.42 -9.67 9.31
C LYS A 166 5.28 -10.01 8.34
N PHE A 167 4.06 -10.21 8.85
CA PHE A 167 2.88 -10.45 8.02
C PHE A 167 2.57 -9.24 7.11
N ALA A 168 2.69 -8.01 7.63
CA ALA A 168 2.57 -6.79 6.83
C ALA A 168 3.71 -6.64 5.80
N SER A 169 4.95 -7.02 6.15
CA SER A 169 6.07 -7.04 5.19
C SER A 169 5.83 -8.03 4.05
N PHE A 170 5.31 -9.23 4.36
CA PHE A 170 4.92 -10.18 3.32
C PHE A 170 3.80 -9.65 2.42
N ALA A 171 2.80 -8.96 2.99
CA ALA A 171 1.75 -8.32 2.20
C ALA A 171 2.31 -7.23 1.27
N ALA A 172 3.15 -6.36 1.81
CA ALA A 172 3.83 -5.32 1.06
C ALA A 172 4.68 -5.90 -0.08
N TYR A 173 5.45 -6.96 0.19
CA TYR A 173 6.25 -7.67 -0.81
C TYR A 173 5.38 -8.22 -1.95
N GLN A 174 4.24 -8.83 -1.64
CA GLN A 174 3.33 -9.32 -2.68
C GLN A 174 2.78 -8.19 -3.54
N MET A 175 2.34 -7.09 -2.92
CA MET A 175 1.78 -5.95 -3.66
C MET A 175 2.82 -5.22 -4.50
N ALA A 176 4.03 -5.04 -3.98
CA ALA A 176 5.11 -4.35 -4.68
C ALA A 176 5.50 -5.06 -5.99
N ARG A 177 5.31 -6.38 -6.07
CA ARG A 177 5.59 -7.18 -7.27
C ARG A 177 4.45 -7.19 -8.30
N LEU A 178 3.31 -6.59 -7.96
CA LEU A 178 2.18 -6.41 -8.88
C LEU A 178 2.27 -5.10 -9.68
N LEU A 179 3.22 -4.23 -9.32
CA LEU A 179 3.51 -2.94 -9.98
C LEU A 179 4.81 -3.04 -10.78
#